data_AF-A0A428SUY2-F1
#
_entry.id   AF-A0A428SUY2-F1
#
_cell.length_a   1.000
_cell.length_b   1.000
_cell.length_c   1.000
_cell.angle_alpha   90.00
_cell.angle_beta   90.00
_cell.angle_gamma   90.00
#
_symmetry.space_group_name_H-M   'P 1'
#
loop_
_entity.id
_entity.type
_entity.pdbx_description
1 polymer ?
#
loop_
_entity_poly.entity_id
_entity_poly.type
_entity_poly.pdbx_seq_one_letter_code
_entity_poly.pdbx_strand_id
1 'polypeptide(L)'
;MAPNKEHPHAGIHFPSSFHFDEVNFDPIRSPPKDEPNPPLGILASFTGSFSGPGFNTIFRPNSVKPTTTTFTNPVLPAPPAPPNVSVLELNLTQEELTFSAPLGKVPNRGFNTQNDICLNGVSYLQTVNDVTNTVTGKGDKAPTGIHTETGFWLNVPQTDTNPKLGNTLVRLGSIPHGTTINAQGPAPTVEKSAPDIGARSITPFTIGNSGDLKPKASQIASDNSTARLPQDLTPFIAQGTITQGILTNPAQILNDINSQLNIIETSTFVVTTQSSTEPGGGTANIAFLVGQNAASGPNADAVQMNSTFWVETVQAEITIESYKPGKPLLLQPNFKPVEGKAAPPLPTFSVTPPGPVTSPKTMTVTYTQIQYAQIVLLNFNGLSWPHLSLATLVPTAPIVVPFSSS
;
A
#
# COMPACT_ATOMS: atom_id res chain seq x y z
N MET A 1 44.54 38.99 4.09
CA MET A 1 44.02 37.76 3.45
C MET A 1 44.65 36.57 4.16
N ALA A 2 43.91 35.92 5.03
CA ALA A 2 44.34 34.66 5.66
C ALA A 2 44.00 33.50 4.70
N PRO A 3 44.88 32.51 4.49
CA PRO A 3 44.57 31.38 3.64
C PRO A 3 43.67 30.38 4.40
N ASN A 4 42.63 29.92 3.69
CA ASN A 4 41.70 28.89 4.13
C ASN A 4 42.47 27.60 4.50
N LYS A 5 42.19 27.07 5.71
CA LYS A 5 42.47 25.67 6.04
C LYS A 5 41.36 24.82 5.45
N GLU A 6 41.63 24.12 4.36
CA GLU A 6 40.79 23.01 3.94
C GLU A 6 40.95 21.85 4.93
N HIS A 7 39.82 21.34 5.42
CA HIS A 7 39.78 20.13 6.24
C HIS A 7 39.99 18.90 5.34
N PRO A 8 40.80 17.91 5.76
CA PRO A 8 41.02 16.72 4.96
C PRO A 8 39.72 15.92 4.85
N HIS A 9 39.24 15.77 3.62
CA HIS A 9 38.17 14.86 3.28
C HIS A 9 38.60 13.42 3.61
N ALA A 10 37.72 12.64 4.23
CA ALA A 10 37.95 11.21 4.44
C ALA A 10 38.05 10.50 3.07
N GLY A 11 39.25 10.12 2.67
CA GLY A 11 39.53 9.34 1.48
C GLY A 11 39.84 7.89 1.85
N ILE A 12 39.33 6.93 1.09
CA ILE A 12 39.79 5.55 1.17
C ILE A 12 41.13 5.49 0.42
N HIS A 13 42.21 5.29 1.17
CA HIS A 13 43.55 5.10 0.62
C HIS A 13 43.83 3.61 0.47
N PHE A 14 43.77 3.10 -0.75
CA PHE A 14 44.23 1.76 -1.05
C PHE A 14 45.76 1.75 -1.18
N PRO A 15 46.46 0.77 -0.58
CA PRO A 15 47.90 0.62 -0.79
C PRO A 15 48.20 0.35 -2.27
N SER A 16 49.39 0.69 -2.75
CA SER A 16 49.83 0.44 -4.13
C SER A 16 49.88 -1.04 -4.52
N SER A 17 49.77 -1.94 -3.54
CA SER A 17 49.66 -3.39 -3.70
C SER A 17 48.21 -3.90 -3.71
N PHE A 18 47.22 -3.02 -3.54
CA PHE A 18 45.83 -3.38 -3.65
C PHE A 18 45.52 -3.72 -5.11
N HIS A 19 45.29 -5.00 -5.35
CA HIS A 19 44.74 -5.54 -6.57
C HIS A 19 43.45 -6.24 -6.20
N PHE A 20 42.41 -6.03 -7.00
CA PHE A 20 41.27 -6.92 -7.05
C PHE A 20 41.39 -7.61 -8.40
N ASP A 21 41.52 -8.94 -8.39
CA ASP A 21 41.51 -9.71 -9.63
C ASP A 21 40.08 -9.79 -10.15
N GLU A 22 39.93 -9.99 -11.47
CA GLU A 22 38.66 -10.46 -12.01
C GLU A 22 38.31 -11.82 -11.40
N VAL A 23 37.03 -12.06 -11.16
CA VAL A 23 36.58 -13.41 -10.81
C VAL A 23 36.91 -14.30 -12.00
N ASN A 24 37.81 -15.26 -11.81
CA ASN A 24 38.26 -16.19 -12.84
C ASN A 24 37.02 -16.87 -13.47
N PHE A 25 36.62 -16.42 -14.65
CA PHE A 25 35.45 -16.93 -15.34
C PHE A 25 35.87 -18.22 -16.02
N ASP A 26 35.59 -19.37 -15.38
CA ASP A 26 35.82 -20.68 -16.00
C ASP A 26 34.93 -20.81 -17.26
N PRO A 27 35.49 -20.76 -18.48
CA PRO A 27 34.70 -20.82 -19.71
C PRO A 27 34.19 -22.23 -20.02
N ILE A 28 34.60 -23.23 -19.22
CA ILE A 28 34.21 -24.64 -19.37
C ILE A 28 33.02 -24.99 -18.47
N ARG A 29 32.53 -24.05 -17.65
CA ARG A 29 31.26 -24.26 -16.97
C ARG A 29 30.20 -24.44 -18.06
N SER A 30 29.60 -25.64 -18.12
CA SER A 30 28.42 -25.87 -18.95
C SER A 30 27.49 -24.66 -18.75
N PRO A 31 26.95 -24.04 -19.81
CA PRO A 31 25.99 -22.96 -19.62
C PRO A 31 24.99 -23.46 -18.58
N PRO A 32 24.71 -22.69 -17.52
CA PRO A 32 23.70 -23.09 -16.55
C PRO A 32 22.52 -23.57 -17.36
N LYS A 33 22.02 -24.80 -17.11
CA LYS A 33 20.81 -25.24 -17.78
C LYS A 33 19.83 -24.07 -17.68
N ASP A 34 19.32 -23.61 -18.83
CA ASP A 34 18.27 -22.60 -18.93
C ASP A 34 16.96 -23.18 -18.36
N GLU A 35 16.99 -23.64 -17.11
CA GLU A 35 15.81 -23.99 -16.39
C GLU A 35 15.00 -22.71 -16.24
N PRO A 36 13.70 -22.74 -16.55
CA PRO A 36 12.86 -21.56 -16.47
C PRO A 36 12.86 -20.99 -15.05
N ASN A 37 12.69 -19.68 -14.92
CA ASN A 37 12.46 -19.05 -13.63
C ASN A 37 11.20 -19.64 -12.97
N PRO A 38 11.17 -19.78 -11.62
CA PRO A 38 9.95 -20.14 -10.92
C PRO A 38 8.82 -19.16 -11.27
N PRO A 39 7.56 -19.60 -11.33
CA PRO A 39 6.45 -18.72 -11.71
C PRO A 39 6.27 -17.60 -10.68
N LEU A 40 5.88 -16.41 -11.15
CA LEU A 40 5.50 -15.28 -10.28
C LEU A 40 4.07 -15.43 -9.72
N GLY A 41 3.24 -16.27 -10.35
CA GLY A 41 1.81 -16.31 -10.05
C GLY A 41 1.18 -14.93 -10.26
N ILE A 42 0.37 -14.48 -9.30
CA ILE A 42 -0.29 -13.16 -9.34
C ILE A 42 0.69 -11.99 -9.30
N LEU A 43 1.92 -12.20 -8.81
CA LEU A 43 2.94 -11.15 -8.78
C LEU A 43 3.41 -10.77 -10.20
N ALA A 44 3.04 -11.52 -11.24
CA ALA A 44 3.25 -11.10 -12.63
C ALA A 44 2.50 -9.80 -12.96
N SER A 45 1.43 -9.48 -12.24
CA SER A 45 0.67 -8.23 -12.38
C SER A 45 1.34 -7.06 -11.65
N PHE A 46 2.36 -7.31 -10.82
CA PHE A 46 3.07 -6.29 -10.04
C PHE A 46 4.27 -5.79 -10.84
N THR A 47 3.99 -5.04 -11.90
CA THR A 47 4.99 -4.56 -12.86
C THR A 47 4.82 -3.07 -13.16
N GLY A 48 5.92 -2.32 -13.18
CA GLY A 48 5.89 -0.87 -13.37
C GLY A 48 5.38 -0.12 -12.14
N SER A 49 4.81 1.06 -12.36
CA SER A 49 4.37 1.97 -11.31
C SER A 49 2.87 2.19 -11.36
N PHE A 50 2.21 2.08 -10.21
CA PHE A 50 0.81 2.34 -10.00
C PHE A 50 0.63 3.54 -9.07
N SER A 51 -0.38 4.36 -9.32
CA SER A 51 -0.69 5.50 -8.45
C SER A 51 -2.19 5.73 -8.33
N GLY A 52 -2.59 6.38 -7.24
CA GLY A 52 -3.98 6.77 -7.06
C GLY A 52 -4.28 7.32 -5.67
N PRO A 53 -5.55 7.66 -5.42
CA PRO A 53 -6.00 8.14 -4.13
C PRO A 53 -6.13 7.01 -3.12
N GLY A 54 -6.00 7.37 -1.86
CA GLY A 54 -6.25 6.49 -0.73
C GLY A 54 -6.80 7.22 0.48
N PHE A 55 -6.91 6.48 1.58
CA PHE A 55 -7.30 7.00 2.87
C PHE A 55 -6.55 6.30 3.98
N ASN A 56 -6.05 7.10 4.91
CA ASN A 56 -5.28 6.65 6.05
C ASN A 56 -5.92 7.11 7.35
N THR A 57 -5.95 6.22 8.34
CA THR A 57 -6.39 6.51 9.70
C THR A 57 -5.35 5.99 10.69
N ILE A 58 -4.99 6.80 11.68
CA ILE A 58 -4.07 6.38 12.73
C ILE A 58 -4.45 6.98 14.08
N PHE A 59 -4.49 6.16 15.12
CA PHE A 59 -4.50 6.64 16.49
C PHE A 59 -3.06 6.80 16.98
N ARG A 60 -2.60 8.05 17.05
CA ARG A 60 -1.27 8.38 17.59
C ARG A 60 -1.35 8.51 19.11
N PRO A 61 -0.40 7.96 19.88
CA PRO A 61 -0.30 8.26 21.31
C PRO A 61 -0.14 9.77 21.54
N ASN A 62 -0.82 10.32 22.54
CA ASN A 62 -0.55 11.68 23.00
C ASN A 62 0.56 11.68 24.05
N SER A 63 1.44 12.67 23.99
CA SER A 63 2.49 12.92 24.97
C SER A 63 2.21 14.16 25.81
N VAL A 64 2.90 14.26 26.94
CA VAL A 64 3.02 15.53 27.69
C VAL A 64 3.87 16.54 26.89
N LYS A 65 3.91 17.79 27.34
CA LYS A 65 4.73 18.82 26.70
C LYS A 65 6.23 18.42 26.66
N PRO A 66 6.95 18.77 25.58
CA PRO A 66 6.45 19.45 24.38
C PRO A 66 5.70 18.47 23.46
N THR A 67 4.45 18.81 23.10
CA THR A 67 3.73 18.15 22.01
C THR A 67 3.70 19.09 20.82
N THR A 68 3.89 18.54 19.62
CA THR A 68 3.74 19.26 18.35
C THR A 68 2.29 19.25 17.86
N THR A 69 1.42 18.46 18.49
CA THR A 69 0.01 18.40 18.09
C THR A 69 -0.74 19.57 18.70
N THR A 70 -1.31 20.40 17.82
CA THR A 70 -2.17 21.52 18.19
C THR A 70 -3.59 21.29 17.70
N PHE A 71 -4.56 21.78 18.47
CA PHE A 71 -5.99 21.69 18.15
C PHE A 71 -6.56 23.10 18.03
N THR A 72 -7.33 23.35 16.98
CA THR A 72 -8.01 24.64 16.75
C THR A 72 -9.08 24.88 17.82
N ASN A 73 -9.88 23.86 18.12
CA ASN A 73 -10.86 23.89 19.20
C ASN A 73 -10.27 23.24 20.46
N PRO A 74 -10.47 23.84 21.65
CA PRO A 74 -10.01 23.24 22.90
C PRO A 74 -10.56 21.82 23.09
N VAL A 75 -9.66 20.89 23.42
CA VAL A 75 -10.02 19.51 23.78
C VAL A 75 -10.01 19.38 25.30
N LEU A 76 -11.12 18.92 25.89
CA LEU A 76 -11.28 18.82 27.34
C LEU A 76 -11.58 17.36 27.76
N PRO A 77 -10.87 16.82 28.77
CA PRO A 77 -9.66 17.37 29.40
C PRO A 77 -8.48 17.46 28.42
N ALA A 78 -7.51 18.32 28.69
CA ALA A 78 -6.38 18.51 27.80
C ALA A 78 -5.59 17.19 27.61
N PRO A 79 -5.23 16.81 26.37
CA PRO A 79 -4.34 15.67 26.12
C PRO A 79 -3.02 15.79 26.89
N PRO A 80 -2.42 14.68 27.39
CA PRO A 80 -2.80 13.28 27.18
C PRO A 80 -3.78 12.73 28.25
N ALA A 81 -4.51 13.57 28.99
CA ALA A 81 -5.37 13.07 30.08
C ALA A 81 -6.53 12.22 29.55
N PRO A 82 -6.90 11.11 30.21
CA PRO A 82 -8.07 10.31 29.82
C PRO A 82 -9.34 11.17 29.68
N PRO A 83 -10.16 10.96 28.64
CA PRO A 83 -10.05 9.92 27.61
C PRO A 83 -9.11 10.27 26.43
N ASN A 84 -8.49 11.45 26.42
CA ASN A 84 -7.70 12.02 25.31
C ASN A 84 -6.23 11.55 25.29
N VAL A 85 -6.02 10.25 25.54
CA VAL A 85 -4.70 9.58 25.53
C VAL A 85 -4.14 9.36 24.11
N SER A 86 -4.96 9.58 23.07
CA SER A 86 -4.56 9.46 21.67
C SER A 86 -5.20 10.52 20.78
N VAL A 87 -4.62 10.72 19.60
CA VAL A 87 -5.14 11.57 18.52
C VAL A 87 -5.54 10.68 17.36
N LEU A 88 -6.80 10.77 16.91
CA LEU A 88 -7.17 10.19 15.64
C LEU A 88 -6.74 11.13 14.52
N GLU A 89 -5.80 10.71 13.69
CA GLU A 89 -5.43 11.43 12.48
C GLU A 89 -6.03 10.74 11.27
N LEU A 90 -6.61 11.54 10.38
CA LEU A 90 -7.26 11.14 9.14
C LEU A 90 -6.57 11.85 8.00
N ASN A 91 -6.09 11.09 7.01
CA ASN A 91 -5.46 11.66 5.83
C ASN A 91 -6.15 11.12 4.58
N LEU A 92 -6.61 12.02 3.70
CA LEU A 92 -6.79 11.72 2.29
C LEU A 92 -5.38 11.60 1.68
N THR A 93 -5.08 10.49 1.01
CA THR A 93 -3.73 10.20 0.53
C THR A 93 -3.63 10.19 -0.99
N GLN A 94 -2.44 10.53 -1.48
CA GLN A 94 -1.99 10.18 -2.83
C GLN A 94 -0.83 9.19 -2.69
N GLU A 95 -0.96 8.04 -3.34
CA GLU A 95 -0.02 6.94 -3.20
C GLU A 95 0.61 6.56 -4.53
N GLU A 96 1.86 6.12 -4.45
CA GLU A 96 2.56 5.47 -5.54
C GLU A 96 3.15 4.14 -5.06
N LEU A 97 2.96 3.09 -5.85
CA LEU A 97 3.52 1.76 -5.66
C LEU A 97 4.27 1.35 -6.92
N THR A 98 5.58 1.22 -6.80
CA THR A 98 6.48 0.93 -7.92
C THR A 98 7.14 -0.42 -7.72
N PHE A 99 7.15 -1.25 -8.75
CA PHE A 99 7.69 -2.61 -8.74
C PHE A 99 8.89 -2.74 -9.67
N SER A 100 9.89 -3.53 -9.25
CA SER A 100 11.03 -3.87 -10.10
C SER A 100 10.70 -4.93 -11.14
N ALA A 101 11.65 -5.17 -12.04
CA ALA A 101 11.68 -6.42 -12.78
C ALA A 101 11.70 -7.64 -11.83
N PRO A 102 11.24 -8.82 -12.30
CA PRO A 102 11.28 -10.05 -11.52
C PRO A 102 12.68 -10.39 -11.01
N LEU A 103 12.77 -10.88 -9.78
CA LEU A 103 14.03 -11.32 -9.15
C LEU A 103 14.64 -12.53 -9.87
N GLY A 104 13.81 -13.35 -10.54
CA GLY A 104 14.23 -14.59 -11.16
C GLY A 104 14.36 -15.70 -10.12
N LYS A 105 15.46 -16.45 -10.15
CA LYS A 105 15.71 -17.57 -9.22
C LYS A 105 16.31 -17.07 -7.91
N VAL A 106 15.52 -17.14 -6.84
CA VAL A 106 15.98 -16.90 -5.47
C VAL A 106 16.09 -18.24 -4.74
N PRO A 107 17.28 -18.86 -4.64
CA PRO A 107 17.43 -20.19 -4.05
C PRO A 107 17.25 -20.17 -2.53
N ASN A 108 16.59 -21.19 -2.00
CA ASN A 108 16.50 -21.45 -0.57
C ASN A 108 16.74 -22.95 -0.27
N ARG A 109 17.31 -23.25 0.90
CA ARG A 109 17.81 -24.59 1.21
C ARG A 109 16.77 -25.46 1.88
N GLY A 110 16.58 -26.65 1.34
CA GLY A 110 15.87 -27.72 2.01
C GLY A 110 16.72 -28.34 3.12
N PHE A 111 16.07 -29.07 4.03
CA PHE A 111 16.76 -29.84 5.07
C PHE A 111 16.19 -31.25 5.14
N ASN A 112 17.06 -32.24 5.34
CA ASN A 112 16.76 -33.67 5.34
C ASN A 112 16.00 -34.12 4.07
N THR A 113 14.73 -34.48 4.21
CA THR A 113 13.91 -35.03 3.13
C THR A 113 13.22 -33.96 2.29
N GLN A 114 13.39 -32.68 2.63
CA GLN A 114 12.91 -31.57 1.82
C GLN A 114 13.98 -31.13 0.83
N ASN A 115 13.62 -31.06 -0.45
CA ASN A 115 14.49 -30.52 -1.50
C ASN A 115 14.67 -29.01 -1.34
N ASP A 116 15.75 -28.50 -1.94
CA ASP A 116 15.91 -27.08 -2.20
C ASP A 116 14.73 -26.55 -3.02
N ILE A 117 14.38 -25.28 -2.78
CA ILE A 117 13.35 -24.58 -3.54
C ILE A 117 13.93 -23.31 -4.15
N CYS A 118 13.34 -22.85 -5.24
CA CYS A 118 13.63 -21.53 -5.79
C CYS A 118 12.35 -20.69 -5.75
N LEU A 119 12.43 -19.55 -5.07
CA LEU A 119 11.39 -18.54 -5.07
C LEU A 119 11.56 -17.64 -6.29
N ASN A 120 10.52 -16.87 -6.60
CA ASN A 120 10.61 -15.70 -7.47
C ASN A 120 9.77 -14.58 -6.85
N GLY A 121 9.91 -13.35 -7.33
CA GLY A 121 9.22 -12.22 -6.76
C GLY A 121 9.57 -10.90 -7.43
N VAL A 122 9.15 -9.81 -6.83
CA VAL A 122 9.46 -8.44 -7.22
C VAL A 122 9.83 -7.63 -5.98
N SER A 123 10.75 -6.68 -6.11
CA SER A 123 10.90 -5.64 -5.09
C SER A 123 9.85 -4.55 -5.31
N TYR A 124 9.50 -3.84 -4.25
CA TYR A 124 8.61 -2.68 -4.34
C TYR A 124 9.10 -1.49 -3.52
N LEU A 125 8.65 -0.31 -3.94
CA LEU A 125 8.71 0.94 -3.19
C LEU A 125 7.30 1.52 -3.14
N GLN A 126 6.79 1.75 -1.94
CA GLN A 126 5.56 2.50 -1.70
C GLN A 126 5.92 3.88 -1.15
N THR A 127 5.24 4.91 -1.65
CA THR A 127 5.23 6.25 -1.07
C THR A 127 3.80 6.72 -0.86
N VAL A 128 3.57 7.40 0.26
CA VAL A 128 2.24 7.92 0.63
C VAL A 128 2.41 9.38 1.02
N ASN A 129 1.62 10.23 0.38
CA ASN A 129 1.55 11.65 0.67
C ASN A 129 0.19 12.01 1.25
N ASP A 130 0.18 12.83 2.30
CA ASP A 130 -1.01 13.53 2.76
C ASP A 130 -1.34 14.66 1.79
N VAL A 131 -2.57 14.65 1.28
CA VAL A 131 -3.15 15.70 0.42
C VAL A 131 -4.41 16.31 1.03
N THR A 132 -4.65 16.09 2.33
CA THR A 132 -5.83 16.56 3.06
C THR A 132 -5.88 18.08 3.13
N ASN A 133 -6.85 18.67 2.45
CA ASN A 133 -7.10 20.10 2.49
C ASN A 133 -8.27 20.44 3.43
N THR A 134 -7.95 21.01 4.58
CA THR A 134 -8.95 21.39 5.59
C THR A 134 -9.85 22.55 5.17
N VAL A 135 -9.46 23.33 4.15
CA VAL A 135 -10.26 24.45 3.64
C VAL A 135 -11.32 23.96 2.66
N THR A 136 -10.96 23.09 1.74
CA THR A 136 -11.87 22.60 0.68
C THR A 136 -12.61 21.34 1.09
N GLY A 137 -12.10 20.59 2.08
CA GLY A 137 -12.58 19.26 2.42
C GLY A 137 -12.18 18.18 1.41
N LYS A 138 -11.21 18.45 0.52
CA LYS A 138 -10.79 17.55 -0.57
C LYS A 138 -9.34 17.09 -0.41
N GLY A 139 -8.95 16.10 -1.21
CA GLY A 139 -7.57 15.64 -1.35
C GLY A 139 -6.77 16.49 -2.35
N ASP A 140 -6.82 17.82 -2.22
CA ASP A 140 -6.23 18.77 -3.19
C ASP A 140 -5.18 19.71 -2.56
N LYS A 141 -4.68 19.39 -1.35
CA LYS A 141 -3.54 20.08 -0.75
C LYS A 141 -2.24 19.69 -1.46
N ALA A 142 -1.25 20.58 -1.42
CA ALA A 142 0.11 20.25 -1.82
C ALA A 142 0.60 18.98 -1.06
N PRO A 143 1.10 17.95 -1.78
CA PRO A 143 1.52 16.69 -1.18
C PRO A 143 2.57 16.87 -0.07
N THR A 144 2.36 16.20 1.06
CA THR A 144 3.34 16.09 2.15
C THR A 144 3.63 14.61 2.43
N GLY A 145 4.87 14.17 2.29
CA GLY A 145 5.24 12.77 2.53
C GLY A 145 5.00 12.35 3.98
N ILE A 146 4.20 11.30 4.19
CA ILE A 146 3.86 10.77 5.52
C ILE A 146 4.32 9.31 5.72
N HIS A 147 4.57 8.60 4.63
CA HIS A 147 5.02 7.21 4.67
C HIS A 147 5.86 6.86 3.45
N THR A 148 6.86 6.01 3.66
CA THR A 148 7.51 5.27 2.59
C THR A 148 7.81 3.87 3.11
N GLU A 149 7.72 2.86 2.26
CA GLU A 149 8.03 1.48 2.61
C GLU A 149 8.72 0.83 1.42
N THR A 150 9.71 -0.02 1.68
CA THR A 150 10.33 -0.85 0.65
C THR A 150 10.45 -2.28 1.10
N GLY A 151 10.43 -3.21 0.16
CA GLY A 151 10.68 -4.60 0.42
C GLY A 151 10.41 -5.49 -0.77
N PHE A 152 9.91 -6.69 -0.51
CA PHE A 152 9.72 -7.72 -1.53
C PHE A 152 8.34 -8.35 -1.43
N TRP A 153 7.77 -8.63 -2.59
CA TRP A 153 6.74 -9.65 -2.77
C TRP A 153 7.39 -10.91 -3.31
N LEU A 154 7.16 -12.05 -2.68
CA LEU A 154 7.71 -13.34 -3.08
C LEU A 154 6.58 -14.33 -3.30
N ASN A 155 6.68 -15.11 -4.38
CA ASN A 155 5.90 -16.31 -4.60
C ASN A 155 6.76 -17.51 -4.17
N VAL A 156 6.36 -18.15 -3.08
CA VAL A 156 7.04 -19.32 -2.52
C VAL A 156 6.39 -20.57 -3.13
N PRO A 157 7.16 -21.45 -3.79
CA PRO A 157 6.61 -22.67 -4.35
C PRO A 157 6.04 -23.59 -3.27
N GLN A 158 5.13 -24.48 -3.65
CA GLN A 158 4.66 -25.57 -2.80
C GLN A 158 5.83 -26.36 -2.19
N THR A 159 5.68 -26.74 -0.92
CA THR A 159 6.59 -27.64 -0.21
C THR A 159 5.82 -28.88 0.25
N ASP A 160 6.41 -30.07 0.09
CA ASP A 160 5.70 -31.34 0.32
C ASP A 160 5.99 -31.98 1.70
N THR A 161 6.98 -31.47 2.44
CA THR A 161 7.50 -32.12 3.65
C THR A 161 7.35 -31.25 4.90
N ASN A 162 8.11 -30.14 5.00
CA ASN A 162 8.16 -29.33 6.21
C ASN A 162 8.45 -27.84 5.90
N PRO A 163 7.45 -26.95 5.97
CA PRO A 163 6.04 -27.28 6.16
C PRO A 163 5.46 -27.96 4.91
N LYS A 164 4.39 -28.75 5.05
CA LYS A 164 3.63 -29.24 3.89
C LYS A 164 2.55 -28.22 3.53
N LEU A 165 2.82 -27.35 2.56
CA LEU A 165 1.96 -26.23 2.18
C LEU A 165 1.94 -26.04 0.67
N GLY A 166 0.80 -25.58 0.15
CA GLY A 166 0.70 -25.11 -1.23
C GLY A 166 1.54 -23.85 -1.48
N ASN A 167 1.43 -23.28 -2.69
CA ASN A 167 2.06 -21.99 -2.97
C ASN A 167 1.58 -20.92 -1.98
N THR A 168 2.52 -20.11 -1.50
CA THR A 168 2.23 -18.98 -0.58
C THR A 168 2.82 -17.69 -1.12
N LEU A 169 2.17 -16.58 -0.77
CA LEU A 169 2.66 -15.23 -1.02
C LEU A 169 3.28 -14.68 0.25
N VAL A 170 4.43 -14.04 0.10
CA VAL A 170 5.15 -13.39 1.21
C VAL A 170 5.39 -11.93 0.87
N ARG A 171 5.05 -11.04 1.82
CA ARG A 171 5.41 -9.62 1.80
C ARG A 171 6.43 -9.36 2.90
N LEU A 172 7.62 -8.95 2.48
CA LEU A 172 8.65 -8.40 3.34
C LEU A 172 8.59 -6.88 3.21
N GLY A 173 8.68 -6.14 4.31
CA GLY A 173 8.59 -4.68 4.28
C GLY A 173 9.40 -4.04 5.40
N SER A 174 10.10 -2.95 5.08
CA SER A 174 10.83 -2.11 6.03
C SER A 174 10.26 -0.70 6.02
N ILE A 175 9.85 -0.22 7.19
CA ILE A 175 9.09 1.00 7.39
C ILE A 175 9.92 1.97 8.25
N PRO A 176 10.19 3.20 7.80
CA PRO A 176 11.04 4.18 8.50
C PRO A 176 10.40 4.73 9.77
N HIS A 177 9.18 4.30 10.10
CA HIS A 177 8.55 4.48 11.41
C HIS A 177 9.13 3.55 12.48
N GLY A 178 10.07 2.66 12.11
CA GLY A 178 10.80 1.81 13.05
C GLY A 178 10.28 0.37 13.13
N THR A 179 9.61 -0.12 12.08
CA THR A 179 9.05 -1.47 12.03
C THR A 179 9.50 -2.19 10.76
N THR A 180 9.73 -3.49 10.87
CA THR A 180 9.88 -4.39 9.73
C THR A 180 8.86 -5.51 9.85
N ILE A 181 8.33 -5.98 8.73
CA ILE A 181 7.31 -7.03 8.66
C ILE A 181 7.78 -8.21 7.81
N ASN A 182 7.34 -9.40 8.22
CA ASN A 182 7.25 -10.58 7.38
C ASN A 182 5.78 -11.05 7.43
N ALA A 183 5.04 -10.83 6.36
CA ALA A 183 3.65 -11.23 6.25
C ALA A 183 3.51 -12.32 5.19
N GLN A 184 2.67 -13.31 5.47
CA GLN A 184 2.50 -14.49 4.62
C GLN A 184 1.02 -14.80 4.43
N GLY A 185 0.70 -15.49 3.35
CA GLY A 185 -0.65 -16.01 3.12
C GLY A 185 -0.73 -16.94 1.93
N PRO A 186 -1.91 -17.52 1.67
CA PRO A 186 -2.11 -18.48 0.60
C PRO A 186 -2.03 -17.81 -0.79
N ALA A 187 -1.98 -18.66 -1.82
CA ALA A 187 -2.24 -18.25 -3.20
C ALA A 187 -3.62 -17.56 -3.34
N PRO A 188 -3.79 -16.68 -4.35
CA PRO A 188 -5.03 -15.91 -4.51
C PRO A 188 -6.22 -16.80 -4.92
N THR A 189 -7.42 -16.34 -4.56
CA THR A 189 -8.68 -16.80 -5.14
C THR A 189 -9.06 -15.90 -6.33
N VAL A 190 -9.78 -16.44 -7.31
CA VAL A 190 -10.20 -15.68 -8.51
C VAL A 190 -11.72 -15.71 -8.64
N GLU A 191 -12.30 -14.53 -8.82
CA GLU A 191 -13.74 -14.32 -9.02
C GLU A 191 -13.98 -13.57 -10.33
N LYS A 192 -15.07 -13.89 -11.04
CA LYS A 192 -15.44 -13.23 -12.32
C LYS A 192 -16.37 -12.05 -12.07
N SER A 193 -16.01 -11.19 -11.13
CA SER A 193 -16.79 -10.04 -10.69
C SER A 193 -15.92 -9.06 -9.91
N ALA A 194 -16.49 -7.90 -9.57
CA ALA A 194 -15.98 -7.05 -8.50
C ALA A 194 -15.88 -7.83 -7.16
N PRO A 195 -14.92 -7.51 -6.29
CA PRO A 195 -14.77 -8.18 -5.01
C PRO A 195 -15.79 -7.68 -3.98
N ASP A 196 -16.10 -8.53 -2.99
CA ASP A 196 -16.63 -8.08 -1.71
C ASP A 196 -15.47 -7.67 -0.78
N ILE A 197 -15.35 -6.37 -0.52
CA ILE A 197 -14.25 -5.80 0.28
C ILE A 197 -14.50 -5.99 1.79
N GLY A 198 -15.75 -6.24 2.19
CA GLY A 198 -16.15 -6.35 3.59
C GLY A 198 -15.99 -5.05 4.38
N ALA A 199 -16.55 -5.03 5.59
CA ALA A 199 -16.40 -3.90 6.49
C ALA A 199 -15.07 -3.95 7.26
N ARG A 200 -14.45 -2.79 7.47
CA ARG A 200 -13.22 -2.61 8.24
C ARG A 200 -13.45 -1.53 9.28
N SER A 201 -13.42 -1.89 10.56
CA SER A 201 -13.60 -0.92 11.66
C SER A 201 -12.26 -0.38 12.13
N ILE A 202 -12.23 0.90 12.49
CA ILE A 202 -11.09 1.54 13.15
C ILE A 202 -11.25 1.62 14.67
N THR A 203 -12.32 1.05 15.23
CA THR A 203 -12.61 1.14 16.67
C THR A 203 -11.57 0.37 17.49
N PRO A 204 -10.89 1.03 18.44
CA PRO A 204 -9.94 0.36 19.33
C PRO A 204 -10.62 -0.70 20.20
N PHE A 205 -9.86 -1.66 20.71
CA PHE A 205 -10.37 -2.72 21.57
C PHE A 205 -9.35 -3.12 22.64
N THR A 206 -9.81 -3.83 23.68
CA THR A 206 -8.92 -4.32 24.74
C THR A 206 -7.92 -5.33 24.18
N ILE A 207 -6.63 -5.20 24.50
CA ILE A 207 -5.59 -6.12 24.01
C ILE A 207 -5.98 -7.58 24.30
N GLY A 208 -5.93 -8.42 23.27
CA GLY A 208 -6.30 -9.84 23.36
C GLY A 208 -7.81 -10.12 23.35
N ASN A 209 -8.67 -9.11 23.26
CA ASN A 209 -10.12 -9.27 23.18
C ASN A 209 -10.73 -8.29 22.17
N SER A 210 -10.75 -8.68 20.88
CA SER A 210 -11.31 -7.88 19.79
C SER A 210 -12.82 -7.65 19.86
N GLY A 211 -13.54 -8.39 20.72
CA GLY A 211 -14.96 -8.17 20.97
C GLY A 211 -15.25 -7.02 21.96
N ASP A 212 -14.28 -6.67 22.81
CA ASP A 212 -14.41 -5.58 23.78
C ASP A 212 -13.99 -4.24 23.17
N LEU A 213 -14.85 -3.75 22.26
CA LEU A 213 -14.67 -2.50 21.55
C LEU A 213 -14.70 -1.29 22.51
N LYS A 214 -13.84 -0.31 22.24
CA LYS A 214 -13.70 0.96 22.97
C LYS A 214 -13.88 2.17 22.04
N PRO A 215 -15.12 2.45 21.58
CA PRO A 215 -15.41 3.61 20.73
C PRO A 215 -14.87 4.92 21.33
N LYS A 216 -14.39 5.81 20.48
CA LYS A 216 -13.84 7.12 20.88
C LYS A 216 -14.71 8.24 20.34
N ALA A 217 -14.84 9.33 21.12
CA ALA A 217 -15.55 10.53 20.67
C ALA A 217 -14.94 11.10 19.38
N SER A 218 -13.63 10.96 19.19
CA SER A 218 -12.95 11.33 17.94
C SER A 218 -13.44 10.57 16.70
N GLN A 219 -14.19 9.47 16.84
CA GLN A 219 -14.82 8.75 15.73
C GLN A 219 -16.22 9.28 15.38
N ILE A 220 -16.73 10.28 16.11
CA ILE A 220 -18.00 10.97 15.82
C ILE A 220 -17.69 12.15 14.90
N ALA A 221 -18.14 12.08 13.64
CA ALA A 221 -17.76 13.04 12.62
C ALA A 221 -18.22 14.48 12.92
N SER A 222 -19.39 14.62 13.54
CA SER A 222 -19.96 15.93 13.92
C SER A 222 -19.32 16.56 15.16
N ASP A 223 -18.53 15.81 15.94
CA ASP A 223 -17.86 16.36 17.13
C ASP A 223 -16.52 16.99 16.74
N ASN A 224 -16.49 18.32 16.70
CA ASN A 224 -15.33 19.13 16.33
C ASN A 224 -14.42 19.51 17.53
N SER A 225 -14.69 18.99 18.72
CA SER A 225 -13.99 19.33 19.96
C SER A 225 -13.15 18.16 20.52
N THR A 226 -12.84 17.20 19.65
CA THR A 226 -12.11 15.97 20.00
C THR A 226 -10.63 16.07 19.66
N ALA A 227 -9.83 15.15 20.23
CA ALA A 227 -8.46 14.90 19.80
C ALA A 227 -8.45 14.19 18.44
N ARG A 228 -8.86 14.89 17.38
CA ARG A 228 -8.83 14.43 15.99
C ARG A 228 -8.17 15.47 15.09
N LEU A 229 -7.46 15.02 14.07
CA LEU A 229 -7.00 15.86 12.97
C LEU A 229 -7.54 15.30 11.64
N PRO A 230 -8.28 16.08 10.83
CA PRO A 230 -8.85 17.40 11.14
C PRO A 230 -9.94 17.36 12.24
N GLN A 231 -10.06 18.43 13.03
CA GLN A 231 -11.14 18.53 14.03
C GLN A 231 -12.50 18.78 13.39
N ASP A 232 -12.61 19.82 12.55
CA ASP A 232 -13.84 20.12 11.84
C ASP A 232 -13.94 19.32 10.55
N LEU A 233 -14.89 18.39 10.49
CA LEU A 233 -15.17 17.58 9.31
C LEU A 233 -16.30 18.15 8.45
N THR A 234 -16.89 19.30 8.80
CA THR A 234 -18.00 19.90 8.03
C THR A 234 -17.68 20.06 6.54
N PRO A 235 -16.51 20.60 6.13
CA PRO A 235 -16.16 20.68 4.70
C PRO A 235 -16.05 19.32 4.04
N PHE A 236 -15.51 18.32 4.75
CA PHE A 236 -15.32 16.96 4.22
C PHE A 236 -16.64 16.21 4.06
N ILE A 237 -17.56 16.37 5.02
CA ILE A 237 -18.90 15.81 4.94
C ILE A 237 -19.64 16.40 3.73
N ALA A 238 -19.54 17.72 3.52
CA ALA A 238 -20.15 18.38 2.37
C ALA A 238 -19.60 17.89 1.01
N GLN A 239 -18.32 17.48 0.96
CA GLN A 239 -17.70 16.91 -0.24
C GLN A 239 -17.82 15.38 -0.33
N GLY A 240 -18.36 14.71 0.69
CA GLY A 240 -18.43 13.24 0.75
C GLY A 240 -17.09 12.53 0.95
N THR A 241 -16.01 13.24 1.29
CA THR A 241 -14.64 12.69 1.36
C THR A 241 -14.31 12.04 2.70
N ILE A 242 -14.83 12.61 3.81
CA ILE A 242 -14.74 12.03 5.15
C ILE A 242 -16.11 12.22 5.82
N THR A 243 -16.92 11.16 5.77
CA THR A 243 -18.27 11.13 6.36
C THR A 243 -18.30 10.24 7.60
N GLN A 244 -19.41 10.25 8.35
CA GLN A 244 -19.60 9.28 9.44
C GLN A 244 -19.58 7.83 8.93
N GLY A 245 -20.11 7.57 7.71
CA GLY A 245 -20.05 6.25 7.09
C GLY A 245 -18.61 5.79 6.86
N ILE A 246 -17.78 6.68 6.31
CA ILE A 246 -16.35 6.44 6.09
C ILE A 246 -15.59 6.26 7.42
N LEU A 247 -15.91 7.01 8.48
CA LEU A 247 -15.26 6.79 9.78
C LEU A 247 -15.66 5.46 10.44
N THR A 248 -16.91 5.04 10.26
CA THR A 248 -17.40 3.76 10.77
C THR A 248 -16.80 2.59 9.99
N ASN A 249 -16.67 2.74 8.67
CA ASN A 249 -16.15 1.74 7.77
C ASN A 249 -15.35 2.39 6.61
N PRO A 250 -14.04 2.65 6.77
CA PRO A 250 -13.24 3.26 5.72
C PRO A 250 -13.26 2.48 4.40
N ALA A 251 -13.39 1.15 4.46
CA ALA A 251 -13.46 0.30 3.27
C ALA A 251 -14.66 0.61 2.35
N GLN A 252 -15.63 1.39 2.81
CA GLN A 252 -16.68 1.95 1.96
C GLN A 252 -16.10 2.74 0.77
N ILE A 253 -14.96 3.42 0.94
CA ILE A 253 -14.32 4.21 -0.14
C ILE A 253 -14.04 3.34 -1.37
N LEU A 254 -13.48 2.14 -1.17
CA LEU A 254 -13.17 1.23 -2.28
C LEU A 254 -14.44 0.68 -2.93
N ASN A 255 -15.47 0.33 -2.13
CA ASN A 255 -16.76 -0.09 -2.66
C ASN A 255 -17.45 1.01 -3.48
N ASP A 256 -17.32 2.27 -3.04
CA ASP A 256 -17.86 3.44 -3.72
C ASP A 256 -17.18 3.67 -5.08
N ILE A 257 -15.87 3.45 -5.15
CA ILE A 257 -15.10 3.47 -6.40
C ILE A 257 -15.52 2.31 -7.30
N ASN A 258 -15.59 1.08 -6.78
CA ASN A 258 -15.95 -0.10 -7.56
C ASN A 258 -17.36 -0.02 -8.14
N SER A 259 -18.30 0.65 -7.46
CA SER A 259 -19.66 0.87 -7.96
C SER A 259 -19.75 1.70 -9.25
N GLN A 260 -18.66 2.36 -9.64
CA GLN A 260 -18.56 3.20 -10.84
C GLN A 260 -17.80 2.52 -12.00
N LEU A 261 -17.26 1.33 -11.77
CA LEU A 261 -16.40 0.59 -12.69
C LEU A 261 -17.06 -0.73 -13.13
N ASN A 262 -16.64 -1.26 -14.27
CA ASN A 262 -17.02 -2.61 -14.73
C ASN A 262 -15.85 -3.58 -14.50
N ILE A 263 -15.73 -4.07 -13.26
CA ILE A 263 -14.72 -5.06 -12.87
C ILE A 263 -15.22 -6.45 -13.28
N ILE A 264 -14.50 -7.07 -14.23
CA ILE A 264 -14.90 -8.36 -14.83
C ILE A 264 -14.18 -9.56 -14.23
N GLU A 265 -13.08 -9.33 -13.49
CA GLU A 265 -12.33 -10.35 -12.79
C GLU A 265 -11.56 -9.73 -11.62
N THR A 266 -11.50 -10.44 -10.50
CA THR A 266 -10.69 -10.07 -9.34
C THR A 266 -9.91 -11.26 -8.83
N SER A 267 -8.60 -11.07 -8.65
CA SER A 267 -7.74 -11.96 -7.87
C SER A 267 -7.55 -11.40 -6.47
N THR A 268 -8.00 -12.13 -5.45
CA THR A 268 -7.96 -11.70 -4.04
C THR A 268 -6.94 -12.53 -3.26
N PHE A 269 -6.09 -11.87 -2.48
CA PHE A 269 -5.23 -12.56 -1.52
C PHE A 269 -5.03 -11.74 -0.25
N VAL A 270 -4.72 -12.43 0.84
CA VAL A 270 -4.47 -11.84 2.16
C VAL A 270 -3.07 -12.26 2.60
N VAL A 271 -2.29 -11.30 3.11
CA VAL A 271 -1.06 -11.59 3.85
C VAL A 271 -1.16 -11.06 5.27
N THR A 272 -0.65 -11.82 6.23
CA THR A 272 -0.67 -11.46 7.65
C THR A 272 0.66 -11.79 8.30
N THR A 273 1.08 -10.99 9.28
CA THR A 273 2.26 -11.27 10.11
C THR A 273 2.00 -12.31 11.18
N GLN A 274 0.76 -12.75 11.35
CA GLN A 274 0.34 -13.77 12.30
C GLN A 274 -0.63 -14.73 11.60
N SER A 275 -0.13 -15.55 10.67
CA SER A 275 -0.96 -16.59 10.05
C SER A 275 -1.09 -17.79 10.99
N SER A 276 -2.30 -18.35 11.07
CA SER A 276 -2.55 -19.62 11.76
C SER A 276 -2.32 -20.83 10.86
N THR A 277 -2.27 -20.64 9.53
CA THR A 277 -2.16 -21.70 8.52
C THR A 277 -0.76 -21.79 7.93
N GLU A 278 -0.10 -20.65 7.71
CA GLU A 278 1.28 -20.57 7.21
C GLU A 278 2.22 -20.25 8.38
N PRO A 279 3.10 -21.17 8.82
CA PRO A 279 3.99 -20.93 9.94
C PRO A 279 5.04 -19.86 9.59
N GLY A 280 5.45 -19.09 10.60
CA GLY A 280 6.40 -17.99 10.47
C GLY A 280 5.70 -16.62 10.40
N GLY A 281 6.41 -15.64 9.85
CA GLY A 281 5.96 -14.25 9.85
C GLY A 281 6.27 -13.51 11.16
N GLY A 282 5.93 -12.23 11.20
CA GLY A 282 6.04 -11.41 12.40
C GLY A 282 6.24 -9.93 12.12
N THR A 283 6.23 -9.16 13.20
CA THR A 283 6.65 -7.75 13.23
C THR A 283 7.91 -7.64 14.08
N ALA A 284 8.82 -6.75 13.70
CA ALA A 284 9.98 -6.40 14.49
C ALA A 284 10.03 -4.87 14.65
N ASN A 285 10.07 -4.40 15.89
CA ASN A 285 9.99 -2.99 16.23
C ASN A 285 11.29 -2.49 16.86
N ILE A 286 11.61 -1.21 16.64
CA ILE A 286 12.68 -0.53 17.38
C ILE A 286 12.30 -0.34 18.85
N ALA A 287 13.31 -0.17 19.71
CA ALA A 287 13.14 -0.02 21.15
C ALA A 287 12.18 1.11 21.55
N PHE A 288 12.14 2.21 20.78
CA PHE A 288 11.22 3.31 21.05
C PHE A 288 9.76 2.87 21.02
N LEU A 289 9.36 2.03 20.07
CA LEU A 289 7.97 1.59 19.91
C LEU A 289 7.57 0.60 21.03
N VAL A 290 8.45 -0.37 21.33
CA VAL A 290 8.22 -1.44 22.32
C VAL A 290 8.22 -0.90 23.76
N GLY A 291 8.94 0.18 24.03
CA GLY A 291 9.13 0.71 25.38
C GLY A 291 10.12 -0.14 26.20
N GLN A 292 10.36 0.28 27.45
CA GLN A 292 11.41 -0.30 28.29
C GLN A 292 11.04 -1.67 28.88
N ASN A 293 9.78 -1.86 29.26
CA ASN A 293 9.28 -3.08 29.90
C ASN A 293 7.74 -3.10 29.94
N ALA A 294 7.17 -4.27 30.26
CA ALA A 294 5.73 -4.47 30.34
C ALA A 294 5.03 -3.56 31.36
N ALA A 295 5.69 -3.17 32.46
CA ALA A 295 5.11 -2.30 33.48
C ALA A 295 4.92 -0.85 32.99
N SER A 296 5.81 -0.36 32.12
CA SER A 296 5.71 0.97 31.53
C SER A 296 4.80 1.00 30.29
N GLY A 297 4.59 -0.16 29.68
CA GLY A 297 3.88 -0.31 28.42
C GLY A 297 4.67 0.24 27.21
N PRO A 298 4.23 -0.10 26.00
CA PRO A 298 4.82 0.42 24.76
C PRO A 298 4.38 1.85 24.46
N ASN A 299 5.18 2.55 23.65
CA ASN A 299 4.75 3.82 23.07
C ASN A 299 3.74 3.59 21.94
N ALA A 300 4.01 2.64 21.03
CA ALA A 300 3.12 2.24 19.95
C ALA A 300 3.63 0.94 19.30
N ASP A 301 3.50 -0.18 20.00
CA ASP A 301 4.05 -1.46 19.55
C ASP A 301 3.20 -2.06 18.42
N ALA A 302 3.76 -2.18 17.21
CA ALA A 302 3.07 -2.80 16.08
C ALA A 302 3.11 -4.33 16.24
N VAL A 303 1.98 -4.93 16.61
CA VAL A 303 1.93 -6.36 16.99
C VAL A 303 1.43 -7.28 15.88
N GLN A 304 0.65 -6.73 14.95
CA GLN A 304 0.06 -7.49 13.86
C GLN A 304 -0.19 -6.58 12.67
N MET A 305 0.04 -7.09 11.46
CA MET A 305 -0.46 -6.50 10.23
C MET A 305 -1.26 -7.55 9.46
N ASN A 306 -2.41 -7.15 8.93
CA ASN A 306 -3.18 -7.89 7.92
C ASN A 306 -3.41 -6.97 6.71
N SER A 307 -3.10 -7.44 5.52
CA SER A 307 -3.36 -6.73 4.27
C SER A 307 -4.08 -7.64 3.29
N THR A 308 -5.22 -7.16 2.80
CA THR A 308 -5.92 -7.76 1.65
C THR A 308 -5.59 -6.98 0.40
N PHE A 309 -5.27 -7.68 -0.69
CA PHE A 309 -5.09 -7.11 -2.02
C PHE A 309 -6.14 -7.67 -2.98
N TRP A 310 -6.62 -6.80 -3.85
CA TRP A 310 -7.49 -7.11 -4.97
C TRP A 310 -6.79 -6.64 -6.24
N VAL A 311 -6.43 -7.59 -7.10
CA VAL A 311 -5.87 -7.32 -8.43
C VAL A 311 -6.98 -7.55 -9.44
N GLU A 312 -7.45 -6.47 -10.02
CA GLU A 312 -8.71 -6.42 -10.76
C GLU A 312 -8.45 -6.19 -12.25
N THR A 313 -9.20 -6.88 -13.11
CA THR A 313 -9.33 -6.53 -14.52
C THR A 313 -10.58 -5.68 -14.70
N VAL A 314 -10.38 -4.41 -15.05
CA VAL A 314 -11.47 -3.48 -15.34
C VAL A 314 -11.66 -3.38 -16.85
N GLN A 315 -12.89 -3.56 -17.30
CA GLN A 315 -13.28 -3.31 -18.69
C GLN A 315 -13.91 -1.93 -18.80
N ALA A 316 -13.51 -1.16 -19.80
CA ALA A 316 -14.05 0.16 -20.07
C ALA A 316 -14.06 0.48 -21.57
N GLU A 317 -14.59 1.65 -21.91
CA GLU A 317 -14.59 2.16 -23.26
C GLU A 317 -13.73 3.43 -23.35
N ILE A 318 -12.99 3.59 -24.44
CA ILE A 318 -12.35 4.86 -24.82
C ILE A 318 -12.92 5.34 -26.14
N THR A 319 -13.06 6.66 -26.30
CA THR A 319 -13.60 7.27 -27.52
C THR A 319 -12.55 8.15 -28.20
N ILE A 320 -12.32 7.89 -29.48
CA ILE A 320 -11.51 8.72 -30.36
C ILE A 320 -12.46 9.63 -31.14
N GLU A 321 -12.55 10.90 -30.73
CA GLU A 321 -13.43 11.88 -31.40
C GLU A 321 -12.98 12.18 -32.83
N SER A 322 -11.69 12.45 -33.00
CA SER A 322 -11.05 12.60 -34.29
C SER A 322 -9.55 12.35 -34.18
N TYR A 323 -8.92 12.02 -35.29
CA TYR A 323 -7.48 11.79 -35.35
C TYR A 323 -6.92 12.23 -36.69
N LYS A 324 -5.85 13.01 -36.65
CA LYS A 324 -5.00 13.28 -37.81
C LYS A 324 -3.70 12.48 -37.63
N PRO A 325 -3.25 11.74 -38.66
CA PRO A 325 -2.03 10.93 -38.57
C PRO A 325 -0.86 11.72 -37.97
N GLY A 326 -0.22 11.13 -36.96
CA GLY A 326 0.87 11.77 -36.24
C GLY A 326 1.20 11.08 -34.93
N LYS A 327 1.20 11.85 -33.84
CA LYS A 327 1.51 11.34 -32.50
C LYS A 327 0.35 10.51 -31.93
N PRO A 328 0.63 9.54 -31.03
CA PRO A 328 -0.41 8.80 -30.33
C PRO A 328 -1.38 9.72 -29.59
N LEU A 329 -2.66 9.34 -29.56
CA LEU A 329 -3.67 9.94 -28.71
C LEU A 329 -3.56 9.38 -27.30
N LEU A 330 -3.64 10.27 -26.30
CA LEU A 330 -3.76 9.90 -24.89
C LEU A 330 -5.22 10.05 -24.46
N LEU A 331 -5.85 8.95 -24.08
CA LEU A 331 -7.27 8.88 -23.79
C LEU A 331 -7.50 8.31 -22.40
N GLN A 332 -8.50 8.83 -21.70
CA GLN A 332 -8.98 8.23 -20.46
C GLN A 332 -10.23 7.38 -20.74
N PRO A 333 -10.40 6.25 -20.04
CA PRO A 333 -11.60 5.44 -20.15
C PRO A 333 -12.82 6.14 -19.57
N ASN A 334 -13.99 5.83 -20.14
CA ASN A 334 -15.28 6.19 -19.58
C ASN A 334 -15.53 5.39 -18.29
N PHE A 335 -16.24 6.00 -17.35
CA PHE A 335 -16.75 5.36 -16.13
C PHE A 335 -18.19 5.78 -15.88
N LYS A 336 -18.89 5.08 -14.99
CA LYS A 336 -20.28 5.40 -14.63
C LYS A 336 -20.29 6.27 -13.37
N PRO A 337 -20.41 7.60 -13.46
CA PRO A 337 -20.43 8.44 -12.27
C PRO A 337 -21.64 8.11 -11.39
N VAL A 338 -21.41 8.13 -10.08
CA VAL A 338 -22.47 8.01 -9.07
C VAL A 338 -22.49 9.29 -8.25
N GLU A 339 -23.66 9.93 -8.15
CA GLU A 339 -23.83 11.18 -7.43
C GLU A 339 -23.35 11.07 -5.98
N GLY A 340 -22.62 12.07 -5.50
CA GLY A 340 -22.08 12.12 -4.15
C GLY A 340 -20.84 11.24 -3.91
N LYS A 341 -20.33 10.52 -4.92
CA LYS A 341 -19.09 9.73 -4.83
C LYS A 341 -17.94 10.40 -5.57
N ALA A 342 -16.73 10.25 -5.05
CA ALA A 342 -15.52 10.69 -5.74
C ALA A 342 -15.32 9.87 -7.03
N ALA A 343 -14.81 10.52 -8.09
CA ALA A 343 -14.47 9.82 -9.32
C ALA A 343 -13.37 8.77 -9.08
N PRO A 344 -13.43 7.59 -9.72
CA PRO A 344 -12.37 6.61 -9.65
C PRO A 344 -11.08 7.15 -10.29
N PRO A 345 -9.88 6.72 -9.85
CA PRO A 345 -8.67 6.94 -10.63
C PRO A 345 -8.77 6.22 -11.97
N LEU A 346 -8.30 6.86 -13.04
CA LEU A 346 -8.37 6.32 -14.39
C LEU A 346 -6.97 6.24 -14.99
N PRO A 347 -6.57 5.12 -15.62
CA PRO A 347 -5.32 5.07 -16.35
C PRO A 347 -5.41 5.93 -17.62
N THR A 348 -4.25 6.14 -18.25
CA THR A 348 -4.17 6.72 -19.59
C THR A 348 -3.93 5.60 -20.60
N PHE A 349 -4.64 5.64 -21.73
CA PHE A 349 -4.41 4.78 -22.88
C PHE A 349 -3.70 5.54 -24.00
N SER A 350 -2.73 4.91 -24.65
CA SER A 350 -2.03 5.43 -25.82
C SER A 350 -2.50 4.68 -27.07
N VAL A 351 -3.15 5.40 -27.98
CA VAL A 351 -3.72 4.82 -29.22
C VAL A 351 -3.14 5.51 -30.45
N THR A 352 -2.70 4.73 -31.43
CA THR A 352 -2.25 5.26 -32.72
C THR A 352 -3.07 4.63 -33.85
N PRO A 353 -4.13 5.30 -34.33
CA PRO A 353 -4.86 4.84 -35.49
C PRO A 353 -3.95 4.79 -36.74
N PRO A 354 -4.15 3.81 -37.65
CA PRO A 354 -3.32 3.65 -38.85
C PRO A 354 -3.59 4.72 -39.93
N GLY A 355 -4.69 5.46 -39.80
CA GLY A 355 -5.09 6.52 -40.73
C GLY A 355 -5.99 7.55 -40.02
N PRO A 356 -6.46 8.58 -40.72
CA PRO A 356 -7.31 9.61 -40.13
C PRO A 356 -8.62 9.02 -39.58
N VAL A 357 -9.06 9.53 -38.42
CA VAL A 357 -10.40 9.26 -37.86
C VAL A 357 -11.21 10.55 -38.00
N THR A 358 -12.25 10.51 -38.82
CA THR A 358 -13.08 11.68 -39.17
C THR A 358 -14.45 11.67 -38.50
N SER A 359 -14.80 10.59 -37.81
CA SER A 359 -16.01 10.43 -37.00
C SER A 359 -15.68 9.68 -35.71
N PRO A 360 -16.40 9.90 -34.60
CA PRO A 360 -16.10 9.25 -33.33
C PRO A 360 -16.03 7.72 -33.45
N LYS A 361 -14.98 7.11 -32.90
CA LYS A 361 -14.82 5.65 -32.79
C LYS A 361 -14.60 5.24 -31.35
N THR A 362 -15.44 4.34 -30.84
CA THR A 362 -15.31 3.76 -29.50
C THR A 362 -14.59 2.42 -29.56
N MET A 363 -13.74 2.15 -28.57
CA MET A 363 -13.03 0.88 -28.41
C MET A 363 -13.20 0.36 -26.99
N THR A 364 -13.52 -0.92 -26.86
CA THR A 364 -13.46 -1.62 -25.57
C THR A 364 -12.01 -1.92 -25.23
N VAL A 365 -11.62 -1.58 -24.00
CA VAL A 365 -10.27 -1.78 -23.46
C VAL A 365 -10.36 -2.44 -22.09
N THR A 366 -9.25 -3.04 -21.67
CA THR A 366 -9.09 -3.52 -20.30
C THR A 366 -7.82 -2.96 -19.68
N TYR A 367 -7.81 -2.87 -18.35
CA TYR A 367 -6.63 -2.50 -17.58
C TYR A 367 -6.62 -3.19 -16.22
N THR A 368 -5.41 -3.31 -15.65
CA THR A 368 -5.22 -3.79 -14.28
C THR A 368 -5.41 -2.64 -13.31
N GLN A 369 -6.22 -2.84 -12.28
CA GLN A 369 -6.31 -2.00 -11.09
C GLN A 369 -5.79 -2.80 -9.88
N ILE A 370 -5.07 -2.14 -8.98
CA ILE A 370 -4.66 -2.73 -7.71
C ILE A 370 -5.35 -1.96 -6.59
N GLN A 371 -6.14 -2.64 -5.80
CA GLN A 371 -6.66 -2.13 -4.54
C GLN A 371 -6.06 -2.88 -3.37
N TYR A 372 -5.91 -2.20 -2.24
CA TYR A 372 -5.55 -2.86 -1.00
C TYR A 372 -6.25 -2.21 0.19
N ALA A 373 -6.44 -3.00 1.25
CA ALA A 373 -6.80 -2.53 2.57
C ALA A 373 -5.91 -3.23 3.59
N GLN A 374 -5.19 -2.44 4.38
CA GLN A 374 -4.25 -2.89 5.39
C GLN A 374 -4.69 -2.38 6.76
N ILE A 375 -4.63 -3.26 7.76
CA ILE A 375 -4.78 -2.91 9.17
C ILE A 375 -3.51 -3.34 9.90
N VAL A 376 -2.86 -2.38 10.54
CA VAL A 376 -1.82 -2.61 11.54
C VAL A 376 -2.43 -2.40 12.92
N LEU A 377 -2.22 -3.35 13.83
CA LEU A 377 -2.60 -3.19 15.23
C LEU A 377 -1.43 -2.59 16.01
N LEU A 378 -1.63 -1.38 16.51
CA LEU A 378 -0.70 -0.72 17.42
C LEU A 378 -1.17 -0.93 18.86
N ASN A 379 -0.33 -1.46 19.73
CA ASN A 379 -0.63 -1.60 21.14
C ASN A 379 -0.01 -0.45 21.92
N PHE A 380 -0.84 0.24 22.70
CA PHE A 380 -0.42 1.19 23.74
C PHE A 380 -1.60 1.52 24.66
N ASN A 381 -1.33 1.97 25.87
CA ASN A 381 -2.36 2.35 26.86
C ASN A 381 -3.44 1.26 27.07
N GLY A 382 -3.01 -0.01 27.12
CA GLY A 382 -3.87 -1.17 27.37
C GLY A 382 -4.85 -1.55 26.25
N LEU A 383 -4.77 -0.89 25.09
CA LEU A 383 -5.66 -1.13 23.94
C LEU A 383 -4.85 -1.52 22.69
N SER A 384 -5.49 -2.27 21.82
CA SER A 384 -5.11 -2.43 20.42
C SER A 384 -5.85 -1.39 19.58
N TRP A 385 -5.08 -0.60 18.85
CA TRP A 385 -5.54 0.51 18.03
C TRP A 385 -5.37 0.16 16.55
N PRO A 386 -6.47 -0.06 15.81
CA PRO A 386 -6.38 -0.28 14.37
C PRO A 386 -5.88 0.98 13.65
N HIS A 387 -4.74 0.86 12.98
CA HIS A 387 -4.24 1.79 11.99
C HIS A 387 -4.60 1.24 10.61
N LEU A 388 -5.53 1.90 9.93
CA LEU A 388 -6.04 1.44 8.63
C LEU A 388 -5.52 2.33 7.51
N SER A 389 -5.01 1.69 6.46
CA SER A 389 -4.69 2.34 5.18
C SER A 389 -5.35 1.57 4.04
N LEU A 390 -5.89 2.28 3.06
CA LEU A 390 -6.44 1.70 1.84
C LEU A 390 -6.17 2.61 0.64
N ALA A 391 -6.07 2.02 -0.54
CA ALA A 391 -5.95 2.78 -1.78
C ALA A 391 -6.50 2.02 -2.98
N THR A 392 -6.78 2.76 -4.04
CA THR A 392 -7.03 2.23 -5.38
C THR A 392 -6.01 2.82 -6.34
N LEU A 393 -5.29 1.96 -7.06
CA LEU A 393 -4.12 2.34 -7.84
C LEU A 393 -4.27 1.85 -9.28
N VAL A 394 -3.95 2.72 -10.23
CA VAL A 394 -3.95 2.43 -11.67
C VAL A 394 -2.56 2.66 -12.26
N PRO A 395 -2.22 2.01 -13.39
CA PRO A 395 -0.93 2.22 -14.05
C PRO A 395 -0.66 3.69 -14.34
N THR A 396 0.55 4.14 -14.00
CA THR A 396 1.03 5.51 -14.29
C THR A 396 1.47 5.66 -15.74
N ALA A 397 2.05 4.62 -16.32
CA ALA A 397 2.48 4.60 -17.71
C ALA A 397 1.27 4.43 -18.64
N PRO A 398 1.22 5.14 -19.78
CA PRO A 398 0.16 4.94 -20.76
C PRO A 398 0.10 3.49 -21.26
N ILE A 399 -1.10 2.90 -21.21
CA ILE A 399 -1.36 1.54 -21.69
C ILE A 399 -1.51 1.59 -23.21
N VAL A 400 -0.63 0.91 -23.94
CA VAL A 400 -0.69 0.88 -25.41
C VAL A 400 -1.83 -0.01 -25.86
N VAL A 401 -2.75 0.56 -26.65
CA VAL A 401 -3.87 -0.19 -27.25
C VAL A 401 -3.61 -0.38 -28.74
N PRO A 402 -3.48 -1.62 -29.23
CA PRO A 402 -3.45 -1.88 -30.66
C PRO A 402 -4.75 -1.40 -31.30
N PHE A 403 -4.65 -0.56 -32.33
CA PHE A 403 -5.83 -0.16 -33.10
C PHE A 403 -6.22 -1.31 -34.02
N SER A 404 -7.10 -2.19 -33.56
CA SER A 404 -7.73 -3.19 -34.41
C SER A 404 -8.80 -2.52 -35.28
N SER A 405 -8.73 -2.75 -36.59
CA SER A 405 -9.82 -2.47 -37.51
C SER A 405 -10.93 -3.49 -37.26
N SER A 406 -11.77 -3.24 -36.24
CA SER A 406 -13.13 -3.77 -36.23
C SER A 406 -13.95 -3.19 -37.37
#